data_AF-A0AAX3XEK3-F1
#
_entry.id   AF-A0AAX3XEK3-F1
#
_cell.length_a   1.000
_cell.length_b   1.000
_cell.length_c   1.000
_cell.angle_alpha   90.00
_cell.angle_beta   90.00
_cell.angle_gamma   90.00
#
_symmetry.space_group_name_H-M   'P 1'
#
loop_
_entity.id
_entity.type
_entity.pdbx_description
1 polymer ?
#
loop_
_entity_poly.entity_id
_entity_poly.type
_entity_poly.pdbx_seq_one_letter_code
_entity_poly.pdbx_strand_id
1 'polypeptide(L)'
;MTQLIFHHDIDQLTNQPNDVIPVRLYGIGDKSLQIAHIGNMVLDRVRRLGIELNNQVMDFLTIAMAVTAADTFVLRKDTANGWCRSFSITLPLCQPDIWQANKVHLEQILHFLSGDIWQFDFQENGQPPPQPYSQNGRTKLVDLKNKDCVCLFSGGLDSAIGAIDLLEQGHSPILVSHSYKGDKL
;
A
#
# COMPACT_ATOMS: atom_id res chain seq x y z
N MET A 1 -6.83 -12.82 -17.08
CA MET A 1 -6.30 -11.69 -16.29
C MET A 1 -7.29 -11.45 -15.17
N THR A 2 -6.86 -11.51 -13.93
CA THR A 2 -7.72 -11.28 -12.75
C THR A 2 -7.93 -9.79 -12.59
N GLN A 3 -9.19 -9.38 -12.51
CA GLN A 3 -9.56 -7.97 -12.37
C GLN A 3 -9.74 -7.63 -10.90
N LEU A 4 -9.14 -6.53 -10.46
CA LEU A 4 -9.33 -5.98 -9.12
C LEU A 4 -9.74 -4.51 -9.26
N ILE A 5 -10.85 -4.15 -8.62
CA ILE A 5 -11.35 -2.78 -8.59
C ILE A 5 -11.22 -2.27 -7.16
N PHE A 6 -10.54 -1.14 -7.02
CA PHE A 6 -10.30 -0.51 -5.73
C PHE A 6 -11.13 0.76 -5.61
N HIS A 7 -11.71 0.99 -4.44
CA HIS A 7 -12.35 2.27 -4.15
C HIS A 7 -12.42 2.53 -2.63
N HIS A 8 -12.42 3.80 -2.22
CA HIS A 8 -12.52 4.18 -0.81
C HIS A 8 -14.00 4.23 -0.32
N ASP A 9 -14.88 4.76 -1.17
CA ASP A 9 -16.33 4.61 -1.06
C ASP A 9 -16.75 3.18 -1.42
N ILE A 10 -17.50 2.54 -0.54
CA ILE A 10 -17.93 1.14 -0.69
C ILE A 10 -19.07 0.99 -1.70
N ASP A 11 -19.86 2.05 -1.91
CA ASP A 11 -21.02 1.99 -2.80
C ASP A 11 -20.58 1.82 -4.26
N GLN A 12 -19.42 2.39 -4.62
CA GLN A 12 -18.76 2.21 -5.92
C GLN A 12 -18.26 0.78 -6.18
N LEU A 13 -18.21 -0.06 -5.13
CA LEU A 13 -17.77 -1.46 -5.22
C LEU A 13 -18.93 -2.45 -5.26
N THR A 14 -20.17 -1.96 -5.20
CA THR A 14 -21.35 -2.83 -5.26
C THR A 14 -21.67 -3.23 -6.69
N ASN A 15 -22.37 -4.37 -6.86
CA ASN A 15 -22.86 -4.86 -8.16
C ASN A 15 -21.78 -5.13 -9.22
N GLN A 16 -20.57 -5.51 -8.78
CA GLN A 16 -19.51 -5.88 -9.71
C GLN A 16 -19.76 -7.27 -10.33
N PRO A 17 -19.27 -7.53 -11.55
CA PRO A 17 -19.29 -8.86 -12.16
C PRO A 17 -18.62 -9.92 -11.28
N ASN A 18 -19.03 -11.18 -11.44
CA ASN A 18 -18.54 -12.30 -10.62
C ASN A 18 -17.03 -12.59 -10.75
N ASP A 19 -16.38 -12.09 -11.80
CA ASP A 19 -14.96 -12.29 -12.12
C ASP A 19 -14.05 -11.14 -11.66
N VAL A 20 -14.61 -10.18 -10.93
CA VAL A 20 -13.91 -9.02 -10.35
C VAL A 20 -13.74 -9.20 -8.85
N ILE A 21 -12.57 -8.84 -8.32
CA ILE A 21 -12.33 -8.75 -6.88
C ILE A 21 -12.48 -7.28 -6.45
N PRO A 22 -13.61 -6.87 -5.86
CA PRO A 22 -13.76 -5.54 -5.29
C PRO A 22 -12.98 -5.42 -3.98
N VAL A 23 -12.20 -4.35 -3.84
CA VAL A 23 -11.36 -4.09 -2.67
C VAL A 23 -11.61 -2.69 -2.13
N ARG A 24 -12.13 -2.61 -0.90
CA ARG A 24 -12.28 -1.34 -0.19
C ARG A 24 -10.95 -0.84 0.35
N LEU A 25 -10.57 0.38 -0.04
CA LEU A 25 -9.44 1.12 0.52
C LEU A 25 -9.84 1.84 1.81
N TYR A 26 -8.91 1.96 2.76
CA TYR A 26 -9.03 2.82 3.94
C TYR A 26 -10.18 2.49 4.91
N GLY A 27 -10.86 1.37 4.73
CA GLY A 27 -12.05 1.01 5.48
C GLY A 27 -12.21 -0.50 5.65
N ILE A 28 -13.36 -0.90 6.17
CA ILE A 28 -13.74 -2.31 6.35
C ILE A 28 -14.58 -2.75 5.14
N GLY A 29 -14.25 -3.91 4.58
CA GLY A 29 -15.03 -4.48 3.48
C GLY A 29 -16.38 -5.02 3.94
N ASP A 30 -17.07 -5.73 3.05
CA ASP A 30 -18.36 -6.35 3.35
C ASP A 30 -18.34 -7.81 2.91
N LYS A 31 -18.45 -8.73 3.87
CA LYS A 31 -18.41 -10.16 3.59
C LYS A 31 -19.65 -10.64 2.83
N SER A 32 -20.81 -10.05 3.09
CA SER A 32 -22.06 -10.43 2.42
C SER A 32 -22.05 -10.06 0.94
N LEU A 33 -21.38 -8.95 0.62
CA LEU A 33 -21.19 -8.46 -0.75
C LEU A 33 -19.87 -8.93 -1.38
N GLN A 34 -19.11 -9.79 -0.69
CA GLN A 34 -17.80 -10.29 -1.11
C GLN A 34 -16.78 -9.17 -1.42
N ILE A 35 -16.87 -8.05 -0.72
CA ILE A 35 -15.95 -6.92 -0.83
C ILE A 35 -14.79 -7.14 0.16
N ALA A 36 -13.59 -7.36 -0.38
CA ALA A 36 -12.35 -7.41 0.39
C ALA A 36 -11.94 -6.02 0.86
N HIS A 37 -10.92 -5.90 1.71
CA HIS A 37 -10.43 -4.59 2.13
C HIS A 37 -8.94 -4.58 2.49
N ILE A 38 -8.36 -3.39 2.44
CA ILE A 38 -7.00 -3.13 2.89
C ILE A 38 -6.89 -1.75 3.52
N GLY A 39 -5.99 -1.62 4.49
CA GLY A 39 -5.60 -0.30 5.03
C GLY A 39 -6.63 0.35 5.96
N ASN A 40 -7.50 -0.41 6.62
CA ASN A 40 -8.53 0.11 7.53
C ASN A 40 -8.02 1.11 8.60
N MET A 41 -6.77 0.95 9.06
CA MET A 41 -6.13 1.84 10.04
C MET A 41 -5.17 2.86 9.41
N VAL A 42 -4.97 2.83 8.09
CA VAL A 42 -3.92 3.61 7.41
C VAL A 42 -4.17 5.09 7.54
N LEU A 43 -5.41 5.57 7.35
CA LEU A 43 -5.72 7.00 7.50
C LEU A 43 -5.38 7.49 8.91
N ASP A 44 -5.77 6.76 9.97
CA ASP A 44 -5.41 7.14 11.34
C ASP A 44 -3.89 7.16 11.55
N ARG A 45 -3.17 6.18 11.00
CA ARG A 45 -1.70 6.13 11.07
C ARG A 45 -1.04 7.30 10.35
N VAL A 46 -1.53 7.68 9.18
CA VAL A 46 -1.07 8.86 8.44
C VAL A 46 -1.30 10.12 9.25
N ARG A 47 -2.48 10.28 9.87
CA ARG A 47 -2.76 11.45 10.74
C ARG A 47 -1.80 11.55 11.92
N ARG A 48 -1.35 10.42 12.47
CA ARG A 48 -0.39 10.36 13.58
C ARG A 48 1.04 10.74 13.18
N LEU A 49 1.37 10.84 11.90
CA LEU A 49 2.65 11.41 11.47
C LEU A 49 2.77 12.88 11.89
N GLY A 50 1.65 13.58 12.12
CA GLY A 50 1.64 14.97 12.60
C GLY A 50 2.16 15.97 11.58
N ILE A 51 2.25 15.57 10.32
CA ILE A 51 2.70 16.38 9.18
C ILE A 51 1.64 16.35 8.08
N GLU A 52 1.55 17.42 7.30
CA GLU A 52 0.72 17.45 6.11
C GLU A 52 1.39 16.66 4.98
N LEU A 53 0.64 15.72 4.39
CA LEU A 53 1.08 14.97 3.22
C LEU A 53 0.52 15.65 1.97
N ASN A 54 1.27 15.60 0.89
CA ASN A 54 0.77 15.99 -0.43
C ASN A 54 0.03 14.81 -1.10
N ASN A 55 -0.70 15.13 -2.17
CA ASN A 55 -1.48 14.15 -2.93
C ASN A 55 -0.61 13.07 -3.57
N GLN A 56 0.60 13.41 -4.04
CA GLN A 56 1.52 12.45 -4.66
C GLN A 56 1.94 11.33 -3.68
N VAL A 57 2.26 11.68 -2.43
CA VAL A 57 2.63 10.70 -1.40
C VAL A 57 1.43 9.81 -1.05
N MET A 58 0.23 10.40 -0.97
CA MET A 58 -1.00 9.64 -0.70
C MET A 58 -1.33 8.68 -1.84
N ASP A 59 -1.15 9.09 -3.10
CA ASP A 59 -1.34 8.24 -4.26
C ASP A 59 -0.33 7.09 -4.29
N PHE A 60 0.95 7.36 -3.99
CA PHE A 60 1.97 6.31 -3.92
C PHE A 60 1.64 5.26 -2.86
N LEU A 61 1.17 5.70 -1.69
CA LEU A 61 0.68 4.81 -0.64
C LEU A 61 -0.54 3.99 -1.12
N THR A 62 -1.47 4.63 -1.84
CA THR A 62 -2.64 3.97 -2.42
C THR A 62 -2.24 2.86 -3.40
N ILE A 63 -1.28 3.14 -4.29
CA ILE A 63 -0.72 2.17 -5.24
C ILE A 63 -0.05 1.02 -4.50
N ALA A 64 0.78 1.31 -3.50
CA ALA A 64 1.48 0.28 -2.72
C ALA A 64 0.48 -0.66 -2.00
N MET A 65 -0.63 -0.12 -1.47
CA MET A 65 -1.70 -0.95 -0.93
C MET A 65 -2.39 -1.78 -2.01
N ALA A 66 -2.70 -1.22 -3.18
CA ALA A 66 -3.33 -1.97 -4.26
C ALA A 66 -2.47 -3.17 -4.71
N VAL A 67 -1.15 -2.95 -4.86
CA VAL A 67 -0.17 -4.01 -5.16
C VAL A 67 -0.16 -5.07 -4.06
N THR A 68 -0.10 -4.65 -2.79
CA THR A 68 -0.10 -5.58 -1.65
C THR A 68 -1.39 -6.42 -1.61
N ALA A 69 -2.54 -5.80 -1.85
CA ALA A 69 -3.83 -6.47 -1.90
C ALA A 69 -3.90 -7.48 -3.06
N ALA A 70 -3.48 -7.08 -4.26
CA ALA A 70 -3.46 -7.96 -5.43
C ALA A 70 -2.55 -9.19 -5.21
N ASP A 71 -1.35 -8.97 -4.67
CA ASP A 71 -0.42 -10.05 -4.32
C ASP A 71 -0.99 -11.01 -3.27
N THR A 72 -1.79 -10.49 -2.33
CA THR A 72 -2.39 -11.29 -1.25
C THR A 72 -3.65 -12.05 -1.68
N PHE A 73 -4.53 -11.41 -2.47
CA PHE A 73 -5.87 -11.95 -2.76
C PHE A 73 -5.90 -12.89 -3.96
N VAL A 74 -4.96 -12.76 -4.89
CA VAL A 74 -4.90 -13.64 -6.06
C VAL A 74 -3.84 -14.70 -5.84
N LEU A 75 -4.26 -15.95 -5.63
CA LEU A 75 -3.35 -17.04 -5.33
C LEU A 75 -2.74 -17.61 -6.62
N ARG A 76 -1.43 -17.90 -6.59
CA ARG A 76 -0.72 -18.48 -7.75
C ARG A 76 -1.29 -19.82 -8.21
N LYS A 77 -1.82 -20.62 -7.26
CA LYS A 77 -2.42 -21.94 -7.54
C LYS A 77 -3.63 -21.87 -8.49
N ASP A 78 -4.27 -20.70 -8.61
CA ASP A 78 -5.47 -20.51 -9.42
C ASP A 78 -5.10 -20.03 -10.86
N THR A 79 -3.82 -19.98 -11.21
CA THR A 79 -3.33 -19.58 -12.54
C THR A 79 -3.08 -20.77 -13.46
N ALA A 80 -3.21 -20.55 -14.78
CA ALA A 80 -3.12 -21.60 -15.80
C ALA A 80 -1.78 -22.37 -15.81
N ASN A 81 -0.69 -21.76 -15.35
CA ASN A 81 0.63 -22.39 -15.21
C ASN A 81 1.11 -22.51 -13.75
N GLY A 82 0.28 -22.14 -12.78
CA GLY A 82 0.63 -22.16 -11.35
C GLY A 82 1.72 -21.17 -10.92
N TRP A 83 2.17 -20.27 -11.81
CA TRP A 83 3.38 -19.47 -11.60
C TRP A 83 3.17 -17.97 -11.82
N CYS A 84 2.74 -17.58 -13.03
CA CYS A 84 2.59 -16.18 -13.42
C CYS A 84 1.12 -15.76 -13.30
N ARG A 85 0.84 -14.79 -12.42
CA ARG A 85 -0.46 -14.11 -12.38
C ARG A 85 -0.48 -12.97 -13.37
N SER A 86 -1.68 -12.53 -13.71
CA SER A 86 -1.92 -11.39 -14.58
C SER A 86 -3.02 -10.54 -13.96
N PHE A 87 -2.70 -9.31 -13.59
CA PHE A 87 -3.53 -8.39 -12.84
C PHE A 87 -3.99 -7.22 -13.70
N SER A 88 -5.29 -6.92 -13.69
CA SER A 88 -5.84 -5.65 -14.15
C SER A 88 -6.36 -4.89 -12.94
N ILE A 89 -5.73 -3.75 -12.62
CA ILE A 89 -5.95 -2.98 -11.40
C ILE A 89 -6.64 -1.66 -11.77
N THR A 90 -7.90 -1.48 -11.38
CA THR A 90 -8.58 -0.18 -11.49
C THR A 90 -8.46 0.57 -10.16
N LEU A 91 -7.85 1.75 -10.18
CA LEU A 91 -7.44 2.46 -8.96
C LEU A 91 -7.65 3.99 -9.04
N PRO A 92 -8.60 4.53 -8.26
CA PRO A 92 -8.77 5.98 -8.07
C PRO A 92 -7.59 6.61 -7.32
N LEU A 93 -7.08 7.73 -7.85
CA LEU A 93 -5.98 8.52 -7.31
C LEU A 93 -6.35 10.01 -7.29
N CYS A 94 -5.66 10.80 -6.45
CA CYS A 94 -5.83 12.23 -6.35
C CYS A 94 -5.20 12.97 -7.54
N GLN A 95 -4.07 12.47 -8.06
CA GLN A 95 -3.35 13.05 -9.20
C GLN A 95 -2.95 11.95 -10.20
N PRO A 96 -3.93 11.30 -10.86
CA PRO A 96 -3.68 10.15 -11.73
C PRO A 96 -2.71 10.45 -12.87
N ASP A 97 -2.70 11.67 -13.41
CA ASP A 97 -1.83 12.05 -14.55
C ASP A 97 -0.34 11.77 -14.32
N ILE A 98 0.14 12.00 -13.09
CA ILE A 98 1.54 11.76 -12.72
C ILE A 98 1.85 10.27 -12.81
N TRP A 99 0.93 9.43 -12.35
CA TRP A 99 1.08 7.98 -12.34
C TRP A 99 0.84 7.39 -13.71
N GLN A 100 -0.06 7.97 -14.50
CA GLN A 100 -0.28 7.61 -15.89
C GLN A 100 0.99 7.82 -16.73
N ALA A 101 1.70 8.92 -16.51
CA ALA A 101 2.99 9.18 -17.17
C ALA A 101 4.08 8.17 -16.77
N ASN A 102 4.01 7.59 -15.57
CA ASN A 102 4.99 6.62 -15.04
C ASN A 102 4.50 5.16 -15.09
N LYS A 103 3.29 4.92 -15.62
CA LYS A 103 2.58 3.63 -15.56
C LYS A 103 3.42 2.47 -16.09
N VAL A 104 4.00 2.64 -17.27
CA VAL A 104 4.82 1.60 -17.93
C VAL A 104 6.03 1.23 -17.06
N HIS A 105 6.67 2.21 -16.43
CA HIS A 105 7.83 1.95 -15.58
C HIS A 105 7.44 1.20 -14.30
N LEU A 106 6.32 1.58 -13.68
CA LEU A 106 5.77 0.90 -12.52
C LEU A 106 5.42 -0.56 -12.84
N GLU A 107 4.72 -0.80 -13.94
CA GLU A 107 4.36 -2.16 -14.40
C GLU A 107 5.59 -3.03 -14.66
N GLN A 108 6.64 -2.45 -15.26
CA GLN A 108 7.91 -3.16 -15.51
C GLN A 108 8.66 -3.51 -14.23
N ILE A 109 8.73 -2.58 -13.26
CA ILE A 109 9.36 -2.84 -11.96
C ILE A 109 8.63 -3.97 -11.25
N LEU A 110 7.29 -3.91 -11.20
CA LEU A 110 6.48 -4.93 -10.54
C LEU A 110 6.61 -6.27 -11.26
N HIS A 111 6.62 -6.28 -12.60
CA HIS A 111 6.88 -7.49 -13.37
C HIS A 111 8.24 -8.10 -13.05
N PHE A 112 9.30 -7.29 -13.03
CA PHE A 112 10.65 -7.75 -12.70
C PHE A 112 10.73 -8.35 -11.28
N LEU A 113 10.12 -7.68 -10.30
CA LEU A 113 10.18 -8.10 -8.89
C LEU A 113 9.33 -9.34 -8.57
N SER A 114 8.22 -9.55 -9.29
CA SER A 114 7.24 -10.60 -8.96
C SER A 114 7.15 -11.74 -9.97
N GLY A 115 7.61 -11.51 -11.21
CA GLY A 115 7.35 -12.38 -12.36
C GLY A 115 5.90 -12.32 -12.87
N ASP A 116 5.03 -11.51 -12.28
CA ASP A 116 3.63 -11.37 -12.66
C ASP A 116 3.41 -10.26 -13.70
N ILE A 117 2.30 -10.30 -14.43
CA ILE A 117 1.93 -9.24 -15.39
C ILE A 117 1.01 -8.25 -14.68
N TRP A 118 1.37 -6.96 -14.73
CA TRP A 118 0.62 -5.88 -14.09
C TRP A 118 0.08 -4.92 -15.15
N GLN A 119 -1.20 -4.57 -15.06
CA GLN A 119 -1.80 -3.48 -15.82
C GLN A 119 -2.59 -2.59 -14.87
N PHE A 120 -2.32 -1.29 -14.89
CA PHE A 120 -3.04 -0.30 -14.09
C PHE A 120 -3.98 0.56 -14.94
N ASP A 121 -5.20 0.77 -14.45
CA ASP A 121 -6.14 1.77 -14.91
C ASP A 121 -6.31 2.80 -13.80
N PHE A 122 -5.57 3.92 -13.89
CA PHE A 122 -5.62 4.99 -12.91
C PHE A 122 -6.80 5.91 -13.21
N GLN A 123 -7.63 6.14 -12.19
CA GLN A 123 -8.83 6.97 -12.28
C GLN A 123 -8.72 8.19 -11.37
N GLU A 124 -9.55 9.20 -11.61
CA GLU A 124 -9.68 10.37 -10.74
C GLU A 124 -10.46 10.04 -9.45
N ASN A 125 -10.65 11.03 -8.58
CA ASN A 125 -11.43 10.95 -7.34
C ASN A 125 -10.85 9.99 -6.29
N GLY A 126 -9.51 9.89 -6.22
CA GLY A 126 -8.84 9.22 -5.10
C GLY A 126 -9.03 9.93 -3.77
N GLN A 127 -8.83 9.18 -2.69
CA GLN A 127 -8.94 9.67 -1.30
C GLN A 127 -7.81 10.68 -1.01
N PRO A 128 -8.11 11.96 -0.71
CA PRO A 128 -7.09 12.94 -0.37
C PRO A 128 -6.39 12.60 0.96
N PRO A 129 -5.16 13.10 1.16
CA PRO A 129 -4.44 12.92 2.41
C PRO A 129 -5.27 13.47 3.58
N PRO A 130 -5.40 12.73 4.69
CA PRO A 130 -6.18 13.19 5.83
C PRO A 130 -5.43 14.32 6.57
N GLN A 131 -6.19 15.23 7.19
CA GLN A 131 -5.58 16.26 8.03
C GLN A 131 -4.85 15.65 9.23
N PRO A 132 -3.60 16.06 9.50
CA PRO A 132 -2.80 15.52 10.60
C PRO A 132 -3.42 15.82 11.96
N TYR A 133 -3.11 14.98 12.95
CA TYR A 133 -3.43 15.32 14.34
C TYR A 133 -2.54 16.47 14.81
N SER A 134 -3.14 17.39 15.58
CA SER A 134 -2.41 18.51 16.17
C SER A 134 -1.35 18.03 17.16
N GLN A 135 -0.19 18.68 17.15
CA GLN A 135 0.89 18.44 18.12
C GLN A 135 0.47 18.73 19.57
N ASN A 136 -0.52 19.62 19.76
CA ASN A 136 -1.07 19.96 21.08
C ASN A 136 -2.27 19.08 21.45
N GLY A 137 -2.58 18.06 20.66
CA GLY A 137 -3.69 17.15 20.88
C GLY A 137 -3.40 16.08 21.94
N ARG A 138 -4.44 15.33 22.31
CA ARG A 138 -4.34 14.17 23.22
C ARG A 138 -3.78 12.91 22.54
N THR A 139 -3.67 12.91 21.21
CA THR A 139 -3.24 11.75 20.43
C THR A 139 -1.72 11.65 20.39
N LYS A 140 -1.17 10.48 20.72
CA LYS A 140 0.26 10.20 20.55
C LYS A 140 0.63 10.17 19.07
N LEU A 141 1.52 11.09 18.67
CA LEU A 141 2.12 11.16 17.35
C LEU A 141 3.29 10.18 17.21
N VAL A 142 3.64 9.86 15.97
CA VAL A 142 4.87 9.15 15.62
C VAL A 142 6.04 10.12 15.80
N ASP A 143 7.04 9.73 16.58
CA ASP A 143 8.23 10.56 16.76
C ASP A 143 9.19 10.37 15.59
N LEU A 144 9.18 11.35 14.69
CA LEU A 144 10.08 11.43 13.54
C LEU A 144 11.22 12.44 13.77
N LYS A 145 11.37 12.97 14.99
CA LYS A 145 12.41 13.97 15.28
C LYS A 145 13.79 13.35 15.11
N ASN A 146 14.66 14.09 14.43
CA ASN A 146 16.05 13.70 14.17
C ASN A 146 16.15 12.32 13.49
N LYS A 147 15.17 11.96 12.66
CA LYS A 147 15.22 10.78 11.80
C LYS A 147 15.51 11.22 10.37
N ASP A 148 16.51 10.62 9.76
CA ASP A 148 17.07 11.07 8.48
C ASP A 148 17.05 9.98 7.39
N CYS A 149 16.79 8.72 7.75
CA CYS A 149 16.68 7.64 6.78
C CYS A 149 15.67 6.56 7.21
N VAL A 150 15.32 5.68 6.27
CA VAL A 150 14.46 4.51 6.48
C VAL A 150 15.28 3.26 6.22
N CYS A 151 15.25 2.31 7.16
CA CYS A 151 15.94 1.03 7.03
C CYS A 151 14.90 -0.10 7.07
N LEU A 152 14.82 -0.86 5.97
CA LEU A 152 14.01 -2.08 5.95
C LEU A 152 14.67 -3.12 6.87
N PHE A 153 13.93 -3.53 7.89
CA PHE A 153 14.44 -4.35 8.97
C PHE A 153 13.66 -5.66 9.05
N SER A 154 14.18 -6.72 8.47
CA SER A 154 13.52 -8.03 8.46
C SER A 154 13.65 -8.78 9.79
N GLY A 155 14.56 -8.33 10.67
CA GLY A 155 14.95 -9.04 11.89
C GLY A 155 16.05 -10.09 11.67
N GLY A 156 16.50 -10.28 10.43
CA GLY A 156 17.65 -11.12 10.10
C GLY A 156 18.99 -10.42 10.28
N LEU A 157 20.08 -11.20 10.29
CA LEU A 157 21.44 -10.72 10.51
C LEU A 157 21.84 -9.60 9.53
N ASP A 158 21.53 -9.75 8.24
CA ASP A 158 21.93 -8.76 7.22
C ASP A 158 21.27 -7.40 7.46
N SER A 159 19.98 -7.40 7.80
CA SER A 159 19.25 -6.17 8.13
C SER A 159 19.72 -5.56 9.45
N ALA A 160 20.21 -6.38 10.38
CA ALA A 160 20.81 -5.93 11.62
C ALA A 160 22.16 -5.26 11.38
N ILE A 161 23.03 -5.87 10.58
CA ILE A 161 24.33 -5.30 10.20
C ILE A 161 24.11 -3.96 9.48
N GLY A 162 23.22 -3.90 8.48
CA GLY A 162 22.94 -2.64 7.78
C GLY A 162 22.40 -1.53 8.69
N ALA A 163 21.57 -1.86 9.67
CA ALA A 163 21.12 -0.89 10.66
C ALA A 163 22.26 -0.40 11.58
N ILE A 164 23.16 -1.29 11.99
CA ILE A 164 24.35 -0.94 12.78
C ILE A 164 25.27 -0.02 11.98
N ASP A 165 25.55 -0.35 10.71
CA ASP A 165 26.40 0.45 9.84
C ASP A 165 25.85 1.88 9.68
N LEU A 166 24.53 2.03 9.52
CA LEU A 166 23.87 3.34 9.49
C LEU A 166 24.10 4.13 10.78
N LEU A 167 23.94 3.48 11.93
CA LEU A 167 24.16 4.10 13.24
C LEU A 167 25.62 4.51 13.45
N GLU A 168 26.58 3.66 13.06
CA GLU A 168 28.02 3.96 13.14
C GLU A 168 28.43 5.13 12.24
N GLN A 169 27.75 5.31 11.11
CA GLN A 169 27.92 6.46 10.21
C GLN A 169 27.24 7.74 10.72
N GLY A 170 26.55 7.68 11.86
CA GLY A 170 25.88 8.83 12.48
C GLY A 170 24.46 9.08 11.96
N HIS A 171 23.89 8.17 11.17
CA HIS A 171 22.48 8.25 10.79
C HIS A 171 21.56 7.85 11.94
N SER A 172 20.29 8.26 11.83
CA SER A 172 19.23 7.95 12.78
C SER A 172 18.05 7.32 12.02
N PRO A 173 18.14 6.01 11.71
CA PRO A 173 17.14 5.35 10.89
C PRO A 173 15.80 5.15 11.60
N ILE A 174 14.75 5.13 10.80
CA ILE A 174 13.45 4.51 11.13
C ILE A 174 13.50 3.07 10.65
N LEU A 175 13.43 2.13 11.59
CA LEU A 175 13.36 0.71 11.26
C LEU A 175 11.94 0.33 10.86
N VAL A 176 11.77 -0.25 9.68
CA VAL A 176 10.48 -0.68 9.15
C VAL A 176 10.51 -2.19 8.95
N SER A 177 9.68 -2.90 9.70
CA SER A 177 9.54 -4.35 9.62
C SER A 177 8.12 -4.75 9.23
N HIS A 178 7.99 -5.91 8.60
CA HIS A 178 6.71 -6.57 8.41
C HIS A 178 6.57 -7.67 9.45
N SER A 179 5.72 -7.47 10.47
CA SER A 179 5.45 -8.49 11.47
C SER A 179 4.17 -9.25 11.16
N TYR A 180 4.29 -10.57 10.95
CA TYR A 180 3.13 -11.44 10.96
C TYR A 180 2.58 -11.55 12.38
N LYS A 181 1.26 -11.71 12.53
CA LYS A 181 0.57 -11.83 13.83
C LYS A 181 1.12 -12.91 14.80
N GLY A 182 2.01 -13.80 14.34
CA GLY A 182 2.68 -14.83 15.15
C GLY A 182 4.03 -14.42 15.75
N ASP A 183 4.70 -13.41 15.19
CA ASP A 183 6.00 -12.96 15.68
C ASP A 183 5.80 -11.79 16.65
N LYS A 184 5.43 -12.14 17.89
CA LYS A 184 5.60 -11.24 19.03
C LYS A 184 6.95 -11.55 19.67
N LEU A 185 7.91 -10.65 19.46
CA LEU A 185 8.93 -10.38 20.48
C LEU A 185 8.27 -9.70 21.69
#